data_AF-A0A3D4DYJ6-F1
#
_entry.id   AF-A0A3D4DYJ6-F1
#
_cell.length_a   1.000
_cell.length_b   1.000
_cell.length_c   1.000
_cell.angle_alpha   90.00
_cell.angle_beta   90.00
_cell.angle_gamma   90.00
#
_symmetry.space_group_name_H-M   'P 1'
#
loop_
_entity.id
_entity.type
_entity.pdbx_description
1 polymer ?
#
loop_
_entity_poly.entity_id
_entity_poly.type
_entity_poly.pdbx_seq_one_letter_code
_entity_poly.pdbx_strand_id
1 'polypeptide(L)' 'MQHQAREAEVFDDPRAPALVVCRAPTDPTWSLARIVNRAWARSQRVVSVTVEGDAEALTELGIDAPWLDALLRST' A
#
# COMPACT_ATOMS: atom_id res chain seq x y z
N MET A 1 -10.75 16.64 -15.56
CA MET A 1 -10.69 15.23 -15.16
C MET A 1 -10.04 15.16 -13.79
N GLN A 2 -10.80 14.88 -12.73
CA GLN A 2 -10.29 14.69 -11.38
C GLN A 2 -10.06 13.20 -11.17
N HIS A 3 -8.80 12.78 -11.10
CA HIS A 3 -8.45 11.43 -10.66
C HIS A 3 -8.48 11.42 -9.13
N GLN A 4 -9.67 11.19 -8.57
CA GLN A 4 -9.84 10.93 -7.14
C GLN A 4 -9.37 9.50 -6.86
N ALA A 5 -8.48 9.32 -5.87
CA ALA A 5 -7.99 8.02 -5.45
C ALA A 5 -9.18 7.09 -5.11
N ARG A 6 -9.34 6.00 -5.85
CA ARG A 6 -10.34 4.97 -5.59
C ARG A 6 -9.75 3.97 -4.58
N GLU A 7 -10.40 3.90 -3.42
CA GLU A 7 -10.38 2.81 -2.44
C GLU A 7 -9.03 2.47 -1.78
N ALA A 8 -8.88 2.94 -0.54
CA ALA A 8 -8.11 2.21 0.46
C ALA A 8 -9.10 1.31 1.20
N GLU A 9 -9.14 0.01 0.89
CA GLU A 9 -9.83 -0.96 1.74
C GLU A 9 -9.04 -1.13 3.04
N VAL A 10 -9.69 -0.85 4.17
CA VAL A 10 -9.10 -1.03 5.50
C VAL A 10 -9.71 -2.27 6.12
N PHE A 11 -8.92 -3.33 6.25
CA PHE A 11 -9.29 -4.54 6.97
C PHE A 11 -8.92 -4.34 8.45
N ASP A 12 -9.90 -4.00 9.28
CA ASP A 12 -9.70 -3.74 10.71
C ASP A 12 -10.01 -5.02 11.52
N ASP A 13 -8.99 -5.83 11.82
CA ASP A 13 -9.09 -6.93 12.78
C ASP A 13 -8.72 -6.41 14.18
N PRO A 14 -9.64 -6.42 15.17
CA PRO A 14 -9.34 -5.96 16.51
C PRO A 14 -8.22 -6.75 17.22
N ARG A 15 -7.82 -7.92 16.69
CA ARG A 15 -6.77 -8.80 17.23
C ARG A 15 -5.43 -8.70 16.49
N ALA A 16 -5.37 -8.01 15.36
CA ALA A 16 -4.15 -7.87 14.57
C ALA A 16 -3.83 -6.40 14.27
N PRO A 17 -2.55 -6.04 14.09
CA PRO A 17 -2.19 -4.73 13.54
C PRO A 17 -2.67 -4.63 12.08
N ALA A 18 -3.24 -3.49 11.70
CA ALA A 18 -3.57 -3.17 10.32
C ALA A 18 -2.28 -2.95 9.52
N LEU A 19 -2.14 -3.63 8.38
CA LEU A 19 -1.04 -3.42 7.44
C LEU A 19 -1.49 -2.47 6.33
N VAL A 20 -0.74 -1.39 6.13
CA VAL A 20 -0.93 -0.43 5.03
C VAL A 20 0.26 -0.52 4.09
N VAL A 21 0.02 -0.81 2.82
CA VAL A 21 1.08 -0.85 1.80
C VAL A 21 0.95 0.35 0.89
N CYS A 22 1.94 1.23 0.91
CA CYS A 22 2.01 2.44 0.12
C CYS A 22 2.87 2.22 -1.13
N ARG A 23 2.26 2.21 -2.31
CA ARG A 23 2.99 2.19 -3.58
C ARG A 23 3.57 3.58 -3.88
N ALA A 24 4.88 3.66 -4.05
CA ALA A 24 5.61 4.89 -4.30
C ALA A 24 6.58 4.74 -5.49
N PRO A 25 6.08 4.77 -6.75
CA PRO A 25 6.91 4.53 -7.93
C PRO A 25 7.81 5.72 -8.33
N THR A 26 7.70 6.85 -7.64
CA THR A 26 8.41 8.10 -7.96
C THR A 26 8.89 8.83 -6.70
N ASP A 27 9.92 9.68 -6.81
CA ASP A 27 10.44 10.46 -5.68
C ASP A 27 9.40 11.31 -4.93
N PRO A 28 8.44 11.98 -5.62
CA PRO A 28 7.36 12.69 -4.92
C PRO A 28 6.46 11.74 -4.12
N THR A 29 6.12 10.57 -4.68
CA THR A 29 5.28 9.58 -3.98
C THR A 29 6.00 8.96 -2.78
N TRP A 30 7.33 8.82 -2.84
CA TRP A 30 8.15 8.42 -1.70
C TRP A 30 8.10 9.43 -0.56
N SER A 31 8.17 10.72 -0.90
CA SER A 31 8.10 11.79 0.10
C SER A 31 6.75 11.80 0.83
N LEU A 32 5.66 11.57 0.10
CA LEU A 32 4.31 11.43 0.68
C LEU A 32 4.18 10.17 1.54
N ALA A 33 4.65 9.01 1.08
CA ALA A 33 4.63 7.77 1.85
C ALA A 33 5.40 7.91 3.18
N ARG A 34 6.52 8.63 3.20
CA ARG A 34 7.27 8.94 4.44
C ARG A 34 6.50 9.82 5.43
N ILE A 35 5.61 10.70 4.95
CA ILE A 35 4.74 11.50 5.82
C ILE A 35 3.68 10.58 6.44
N VAL A 36 3.05 9.73 5.63
CA VAL A 36 2.06 8.74 6.05
C VAL A 36 2.66 7.78 7.09
N ASN A 37 3.82 7.17 6.81
CA ASN A 37 4.50 6.28 7.75
C ASN A 37 4.80 6.97 9.09
N ARG A 38 5.23 8.23 9.07
CA ARG A 38 5.49 9.00 10.30
C ARG A 38 4.21 9.32 11.09
N ALA A 39 3.11 9.59 10.40
CA ALA A 39 1.82 9.82 11.05
C ALA A 39 1.33 8.55 11.75
N TRP A 40 1.47 7.40 11.07
CA TRP A 40 1.02 6.10 11.57
C TRP A 40 1.97 5.43 12.56
N ALA A 41 3.26 5.75 12.56
CA ALA A 41 4.23 5.22 13.53
C ALA A 41 3.85 5.52 15.00
N ARG A 42 2.96 6.50 15.23
CA ARG A 42 2.40 6.79 16.56
C ARG A 42 1.31 5.82 16.99
N SER A 43 0.71 5.10 16.04
CA SER A 43 -0.29 4.07 16.30
C SER A 43 0.40 2.71 16.45
N GLN A 44 0.32 2.12 17.64
CA GLN A 44 0.86 0.77 17.88
C GLN A 44 0.12 -0.34 17.10
N ARG A 45 -0.99 0.01 16.44
CA ARG A 45 -1.86 -0.93 15.72
C ARG A 45 -1.71 -0.83 14.21
N VAL A 46 -0.86 0.05 13.69
CA VAL A 46 -0.70 0.22 12.24
C VAL A 46 0.76 -0.03 11.87
N VAL A 47 0.97 -1.01 10.99
CA VAL A 47 2.23 -1.23 10.31
C VAL A 47 2.09 -0.68 8.91
N SER A 48 3.01 0.19 8.49
CA SER A 48 2.98 0.79 7.16
C SER A 48 4.28 0.49 6.44
N VAL A 49 4.19 -0.06 5.24
CA VAL A 49 5.32 -0.44 4.37
C VAL A 49 5.24 0.38 3.08
N THR A 50 6.39 0.77 2.54
CA THR A 50 6.47 1.54 1.29
C THR A 50 7.26 0.74 0.28
N VAL A 51 6.66 0.55 -0.88
CA VAL A 51 7.15 -0.34 -1.94
C VAL A 51 7.17 0.41 -3.28
N GLU A 52 8.03 -0.01 -4.20
CA GLU A 52 8.16 0.66 -5.49
C GLU A 52 7.10 0.18 -6.50
N GLY A 53 6.87 -1.14 -6.54
CA GLY A 53 6.05 -1.79 -7.56
C GLY A 53 4.91 -2.64 -7.01
N ASP A 54 3.99 -3.00 -7.89
CA ASP A 54 2.80 -3.77 -7.52
C ASP A 54 3.14 -5.20 -7.09
N ALA A 55 4.14 -5.85 -7.72
CA ALA A 55 4.59 -7.19 -7.33
C ALA A 55 5.14 -7.23 -5.89
N GLU A 56 5.90 -6.20 -5.51
CA GLU A 56 6.41 -6.04 -4.14
C GLU A 56 5.26 -5.79 -3.16
N ALA A 57 4.30 -4.93 -3.53
CA ALA A 57 3.11 -4.67 -2.73
C ALA A 57 2.30 -5.94 -2.41
N LEU A 58 2.13 -6.80 -3.41
CA LEU A 58 1.38 -8.05 -3.27
C LEU A 58 2.11 -9.08 -2.41
N THR A 59 3.43 -9.14 -2.54
CA THR A 59 4.28 -9.98 -1.70
C THR A 59 4.13 -9.59 -0.22
N GLU A 60 4.16 -8.29 0.09
CA GLU A 60 3.96 -7.78 1.46
C GLU A 60 2.56 -8.07 2.00
N LEU A 61 1.54 -8.10 1.13
CA LEU A 61 0.17 -8.48 1.49
C LEU A 61 -0.03 -10.00 1.61
N GLY A 62 0.99 -10.81 1.32
CA GLY A 62 0.87 -12.27 1.27
C GLY A 62 -0.05 -12.77 0.15
N ILE A 63 -0.26 -11.94 -0.88
CA ILE A 63 -1.12 -12.26 -2.03
C ILE A 63 -0.26 -12.87 -3.12
N ASP A 64 -0.36 -14.19 -3.27
CA ASP A 64 0.29 -14.92 -4.35
C ASP A 64 -0.63 -14.92 -5.59
N ALA A 65 -0.50 -13.91 -6.45
CA ALA A 65 -1.40 -13.69 -7.59
C ALA A 65 -0.67 -13.63 -8.94
N PRO A 66 -0.38 -14.80 -9.57
CA PRO A 66 0.21 -14.87 -10.91
C PRO A 66 -0.60 -14.15 -12.00
N TRP A 67 -1.91 -13.95 -11.77
CA TRP A 67 -2.83 -13.31 -12.71
C TRP A 67 -2.88 -11.78 -12.60
N LEU A 68 -2.41 -11.20 -11.49
CA LEU A 68 -2.52 -9.77 -11.25
C LEU A 68 -1.50 -8.96 -12.07
N ASP A 69 -0.33 -9.55 -12.30
CA ASP A 69 0.70 -9.07 -13.23
C ASP A 69 0.20 -8.97 -14.69
N ALA A 70 -0.77 -9.80 -15.09
CA ALA A 70 -1.41 -9.73 -16.40
C ALA A 70 -2.47 -8.62 -16.45
N LEU A 71 -3.18 -8.39 -15.34
CA LEU A 71 -4.20 -7.36 -15.24
C LEU A 71 -3.58 -5.95 -15.27
N LEU A 72 -2.48 -5.74 -14.54
CA LEU A 72 -1.77 -4.46 -14.46
C LEU A 72 -1.04 -4.06 -15.74
N ARG A 73 -0.65 -5.04 -16.56
CA ARG A 73 -0.06 -4.82 -17.89
C ARG A 73 -1.09 -4.54 -19.00
N SER A 74 -2.37 -4.71 -18.71
CA SER A 74 -3.48 -4.54 -19.67
C SER A 74 -4.13 -3.16 -19.66
N THR A 75 -3.66 -2.26 -18.80
CA THR A 75 -4.08 -0.85 -18.67
C THR A 75 -2.96 0.10 -19.03
#